data_AF-A0A6L7HT67-F1
#
_entry.id   AF-A0A6L7HT67-F1
#
_cell.length_a   1.000
_cell.length_b   1.000
_cell.length_c   1.000
_cell.angle_alpha   90.00
_cell.angle_beta   90.00
_cell.angle_gamma   90.00
#
_symmetry.space_group_name_H-M   'P 1'
#
loop_
_entity.id
_entity.type
_entity.pdbx_description
1 polymer ?
#
loop_
_entity_poly.entity_id
_entity_poly.type
_entity_poly.pdbx_seq_one_letter_code
_entity_poly.pdbx_strand_id
1 'polypeptide(L)'
;MQANATPRLQAQLKHIPAAQAGALHAANSRAYFIKRLIQSDCQRVTDCLAEHYFLPGAITIKQLLGYKSRLLELYRYVLSVELTDDEREILLGYLSQGVASLDDAMARTV
;
A
#
# COMPACT_ATOMS: atom_id res chain seq x y z
N MET A 1 12.20 3.43 34.57
CA MET A 1 11.65 2.10 34.94
C MET A 1 11.79 1.20 33.73
N GLN A 2 12.71 0.24 33.78
CA GLN A 2 12.99 -0.71 32.69
C GLN A 2 11.93 -1.81 32.69
N ALA A 3 11.26 -2.01 31.54
CA ALA A 3 10.32 -3.11 31.36
C ALA A 3 11.11 -4.43 31.27
N ASN A 4 11.05 -5.20 32.35
CA ASN A 4 11.75 -6.48 32.47
C ASN A 4 10.96 -7.54 31.70
N ALA A 5 11.37 -7.82 30.46
CA ALA A 5 10.78 -8.89 29.65
C ALA A 5 11.05 -10.25 30.33
N THR A 6 10.01 -11.07 30.49
CA THR A 6 10.02 -12.36 31.19
C THR A 6 11.11 -13.31 30.64
N PRO A 7 11.84 -14.06 31.49
CA PRO A 7 13.02 -14.86 31.08
C PRO A 7 12.77 -15.88 29.96
N ARG A 8 11.53 -16.33 29.77
CA ARG A 8 11.13 -17.24 28.68
C ARG A 8 11.19 -16.58 27.30
N LEU A 9 10.84 -15.30 27.17
CA LEU A 9 10.94 -14.53 25.92
C LEU A 9 12.40 -14.22 25.57
N GLN A 10 13.22 -13.90 26.58
CA GLN A 10 14.66 -13.69 26.40
C GLN A 10 15.42 -14.96 25.99
N ALA A 11 14.96 -16.14 26.42
CA ALA A 11 15.54 -17.42 26.03
C ALA A 11 15.18 -17.83 24.58
N GLN A 12 13.99 -17.48 24.09
CA GLN A 12 13.59 -17.76 22.70
C GLN A 12 14.25 -16.80 21.68
N LEU A 13 14.58 -15.58 22.09
CA LEU A 13 15.28 -14.59 21.26
C LEU A 13 16.79 -14.90 21.05
N LYS A 14 17.37 -15.84 21.81
CA LYS A 14 18.80 -16.18 21.72
C LYS A 14 19.20 -17.03 20.50
N HIS A 15 18.25 -17.55 19.73
CA HIS A 15 18.53 -18.50 18.64
C HIS A 15 18.14 -18.01 17.25
N ILE A 16 17.85 -16.72 17.06
CA ILE A 16 17.72 -16.15 15.72
C ILE A 16 19.11 -15.60 15.33
N PRO A 17 19.84 -16.22 14.39
CA PRO A 17 21.11 -15.68 13.92
C PRO A 17 20.94 -14.21 13.52
N ALA A 18 21.88 -13.34 13.89
CA ALA A 18 21.77 -11.88 13.71
C ALA A 18 21.45 -11.47 12.25
N ALA A 19 21.90 -12.25 11.27
CA ALA A 19 21.56 -12.09 9.86
C ALA A 19 20.06 -12.28 9.57
N GLN A 20 19.42 -13.25 10.24
CA GLN A 20 18.01 -13.58 10.09
C GLN A 20 17.11 -12.55 10.81
N ALA A 21 17.57 -12.00 11.94
CA ALA A 21 16.92 -10.87 12.61
C ALA A 21 17.01 -9.57 11.79
N GLY A 22 18.16 -9.31 11.16
CA GLY A 22 18.35 -8.15 10.26
C GLY A 22 17.48 -8.22 9.01
N ALA A 23 17.39 -9.40 8.39
CA ALA A 23 16.50 -9.63 7.24
C ALA A 23 15.02 -9.42 7.60
N LEU A 24 14.57 -9.91 8.76
CA LEU A 24 13.21 -9.75 9.26
C LEU A 24 12.86 -8.28 9.52
N HIS A 25 13.76 -7.51 10.16
CA HIS A 25 13.54 -6.07 10.36
C HIS A 25 13.50 -5.28 9.05
N ALA A 26 14.35 -5.62 8.07
CA ALA A 26 14.33 -4.98 6.76
C ALA A 26 13.06 -5.33 5.95
N ALA A 27 12.55 -6.55 6.07
CA ALA A 27 11.27 -6.96 5.48
C ALA A 27 10.09 -6.20 6.11
N ASN A 28 10.03 -6.15 7.45
CA ASN A 28 8.98 -5.41 8.18
C ASN A 28 8.98 -3.91 7.86
N SER A 29 10.17 -3.31 7.71
CA SER A 29 10.31 -1.90 7.35
C SER A 29 9.81 -1.62 5.92
N ARG A 30 10.04 -2.55 4.98
CA ARG A 30 9.55 -2.46 3.60
C ARG A 30 8.03 -2.64 3.52
N ALA A 31 7.49 -3.65 4.20
CA ALA A 31 6.03 -3.87 4.26
C ALA A 31 5.31 -2.66 4.85
N TYR A 32 5.83 -2.07 5.94
CA TYR A 32 5.29 -0.86 6.53
C TYR A 32 5.33 0.33 5.55
N PHE A 33 6.44 0.51 4.84
CA PHE A 33 6.57 1.56 3.83
C PHE A 33 5.53 1.42 2.71
N ILE A 34 5.34 0.20 2.20
CA ILE A 34 4.35 -0.09 1.15
C ILE A 34 2.94 0.24 1.60
N LYS A 35 2.57 -0.19 2.81
CA LYS A 35 1.25 0.10 3.39
C LYS A 35 1.01 1.61 3.45
N ARG A 36 2.00 2.39 3.89
CA ARG A 36 1.90 3.86 3.93
C ARG A 36 1.81 4.48 2.54
N LEU A 37 2.55 3.97 1.57
CA LEU A 37 2.52 4.47 0.20
C LEU A 37 1.15 4.22 -0.44
N ILE A 38 0.61 3.00 -0.30
CA ILE A 38 -0.72 2.64 -0.81
C ILE A 38 -1.80 3.47 -0.12
N GLN A 39 -1.75 3.62 1.20
CA GLN A 39 -2.71 4.47 1.92
C GLN A 39 -2.67 5.91 1.42
N SER A 40 -1.48 6.48 1.19
CA SER A 40 -1.33 7.83 0.65
C SER A 40 -1.92 7.96 -0.75
N ASP A 41 -1.75 6.95 -1.61
CA ASP A 41 -2.27 6.99 -2.97
C ASP A 41 -3.78 6.72 -3.03
N CYS A 42 -4.32 5.89 -2.15
CA CYS A 42 -5.77 5.75 -1.97
C CYS A 42 -6.40 7.10 -1.60
N GLN A 43 -5.82 7.84 -0.65
CA GLN A 43 -6.32 9.17 -0.28
C GLN A 43 -6.30 10.14 -1.47
N ARG A 44 -5.18 10.19 -2.22
CA ARG A 44 -5.07 11.06 -3.41
C ARG A 44 -6.08 10.72 -4.49
N VAL A 45 -6.37 9.44 -4.68
CA VAL A 45 -7.40 8.99 -5.63
C VAL A 45 -8.79 9.42 -5.13
N THR A 46 -9.08 9.28 -3.84
CA THR A 46 -10.33 9.79 -3.26
C THR A 46 -10.48 11.30 -3.47
N ASP A 47 -9.44 12.09 -3.19
CA ASP A 47 -9.46 13.54 -3.38
C ASP A 47 -9.64 13.92 -4.86
N CYS A 48 -8.91 13.25 -5.76
CA CYS A 48 -9.03 13.42 -7.21
C CYS A 48 -10.44 13.09 -7.71
N LEU A 49 -11.04 11.99 -7.25
CA LEU A 49 -12.40 11.61 -7.61
C LEU A 49 -13.43 12.60 -7.07
N ALA A 50 -13.25 13.09 -5.84
CA ALA A 50 -14.10 14.13 -5.28
C ALA A 50 -14.04 15.41 -6.14
N GLU A 51 -12.85 15.88 -6.49
CA GLU A 51 -12.68 17.03 -7.39
C GLU A 51 -13.33 16.78 -8.75
N HIS A 52 -13.15 15.60 -9.33
CA HIS A 52 -13.77 15.23 -10.61
C HIS A 52 -15.31 15.28 -10.57
N TYR A 53 -15.92 14.81 -9.48
CA TYR A 53 -17.38 14.77 -9.35
C TYR A 53 -18.01 16.11 -8.92
N PHE A 54 -17.32 16.90 -8.10
CA PHE A 54 -17.87 18.15 -7.55
C PHE A 54 -17.45 19.40 -8.34
N LEU A 55 -16.34 19.35 -9.09
CA LEU A 55 -15.82 20.48 -9.86
C LEU A 55 -15.66 20.08 -11.35
N PRO A 56 -16.72 20.22 -12.16
CA PRO A 56 -16.68 19.86 -13.58
C PRO A 56 -15.52 20.53 -14.31
N GLY A 57 -14.68 19.73 -14.98
CA GLY A 57 -13.53 20.20 -15.75
C GLY A 57 -12.24 20.46 -14.94
N ALA A 58 -12.26 20.34 -13.61
CA ALA A 58 -11.05 20.49 -12.78
C ALA A 58 -10.04 19.34 -13.01
N ILE A 59 -10.56 18.13 -13.21
CA ILE A 59 -9.77 16.93 -13.47
C ILE A 59 -9.96 16.47 -14.91
N THR A 60 -8.84 16.39 -15.63
CA THR A 60 -8.78 15.87 -17.00
C THR A 60 -8.66 14.35 -17.04
N ILE A 61 -9.09 13.73 -18.15
CA ILE A 61 -8.88 12.29 -18.40
C ILE A 61 -7.40 11.90 -18.27
N LYS A 62 -6.48 12.77 -18.73
CA LYS A 62 -5.03 12.53 -18.62
C LYS A 62 -4.57 12.41 -17.17
N GLN A 63 -5.13 13.22 -16.26
CA GLN A 63 -4.82 13.11 -14.83
C GLN A 63 -5.37 11.81 -14.24
N LEU A 64 -6.61 11.42 -14.57
CA LEU A 64 -7.19 10.13 -14.14
C LEU A 64 -6.32 8.93 -14.59
N LEU A 65 -5.88 8.94 -15.85
CA LEU A 65 -4.96 7.93 -16.38
C LEU A 65 -3.62 7.91 -15.64
N GLY A 66 -3.09 9.09 -15.27
CA GLY A 66 -1.87 9.19 -14.47
C GLY A 66 -1.99 8.52 -13.11
N TYR A 67 -3.10 8.75 -12.40
CA TYR A 67 -3.40 8.08 -11.14
C TYR A 67 -3.56 6.57 -11.34
N LYS A 68 -4.27 6.14 -12.39
CA LYS A 68 -4.46 4.71 -12.68
C LYS A 68 -3.12 4.01 -12.96
N SER A 69 -2.26 4.62 -13.77
CA SER A 69 -0.92 4.11 -14.06
C SER A 69 -0.12 3.87 -12.77
N ARG A 70 -0.15 4.85 -11.86
CA ARG A 70 0.55 4.76 -10.58
C ARG A 70 0.00 3.63 -9.69
N LEU A 71 -1.33 3.46 -9.61
CA LEU A 71 -1.92 2.34 -8.87
C LEU A 71 -1.52 0.98 -9.46
N LEU A 72 -1.45 0.86 -10.78
CA LEU A 72 -1.01 -0.38 -11.44
C LEU A 72 0.47 -0.68 -11.20
N GLU A 73 1.32 0.35 -11.12
CA GLU A 73 2.73 0.17 -10.72
C GLU A 73 2.85 -0.33 -9.27
N LEU A 74 2.07 0.25 -8.35
CA LEU A 74 2.00 -0.25 -6.98
C LEU A 74 1.46 -1.68 -6.91
N TYR A 75 0.49 -2.02 -7.76
CA TYR A 75 -0.06 -3.37 -7.84
C TYR A 75 1.03 -4.36 -8.23
N ARG A 76 1.81 -4.05 -9.28
CA ARG A 76 2.97 -4.84 -9.70
C ARG A 76 4.02 -4.94 -8.59
N TYR A 77 4.22 -3.87 -7.82
CA TYR A 77 5.17 -3.89 -6.72
C TYR A 77 4.72 -4.83 -5.59
N VAL A 78 3.45 -4.77 -5.18
CA VAL A 78 2.85 -5.67 -4.18
C VAL A 78 2.96 -7.15 -4.62
N LEU A 79 2.84 -7.44 -5.91
CA LEU A 79 3.03 -8.79 -6.44
C LEU A 79 4.49 -9.29 -6.36
N SER A 80 5.47 -8.39 -6.38
CA SER A 80 6.90 -8.75 -6.45
C SER A 80 7.62 -8.71 -5.11
N VAL A 81 7.01 -8.14 -4.07
CA VAL A 81 7.59 -8.07 -2.72
C VAL A 81 7.17 -9.27 -1.86
N GLU A 82 8.05 -9.67 -0.95
CA GLU A 82 7.75 -10.64 0.10
C GLU A 82 6.79 -10.02 1.13
N LEU A 83 5.54 -10.43 1.08
CA LEU A 83 4.45 -10.10 1.99
C LEU A 83 3.78 -11.40 2.43
N THR A 84 3.07 -11.38 3.56
CA THR A 84 2.16 -12.48 3.86
C THR A 84 1.02 -12.50 2.84
N ASP A 85 0.37 -13.66 2.65
CA ASP A 85 -0.74 -13.76 1.70
C ASP A 85 -1.89 -12.83 2.08
N ASP A 86 -2.22 -12.72 3.37
CA ASP A 86 -3.23 -11.78 3.88
C ASP A 86 -2.87 -10.32 3.56
N GLU A 87 -1.62 -9.91 3.80
CA GLU A 87 -1.17 -8.55 3.50
C GLU A 87 -1.24 -8.26 2.01
N ARG A 88 -0.83 -9.22 1.18
CA ARG A 88 -0.91 -9.10 -0.27
C ARG A 88 -2.37 -8.93 -0.70
N GLU A 89 -3.27 -9.79 -0.25
CA GLU A 89 -4.69 -9.75 -0.62
C GLU A 89 -5.33 -8.41 -0.25
N ILE A 90 -5.11 -7.94 0.97
CA ILE A 90 -5.64 -6.65 1.46
C ILE A 90 -5.14 -5.50 0.57
N LEU A 91 -3.82 -5.45 0.31
CA LEU A 91 -3.23 -4.35 -0.45
C LEU A 91 -3.63 -4.36 -1.92
N LEU A 92 -3.70 -5.55 -2.54
CA LEU A 92 -4.21 -5.68 -3.90
C LEU A 92 -5.69 -5.31 -3.98
N GLY A 93 -6.49 -5.61 -2.95
CA GLY A 93 -7.89 -5.19 -2.85
C GLY A 93 -8.05 -3.67 -2.92
N TYR A 94 -7.31 -2.93 -2.11
CA TYR A 94 -7.34 -1.46 -2.14
C TYR A 94 -6.93 -0.88 -3.50
N LEU A 95 -5.87 -1.42 -4.09
CA LEU A 95 -5.40 -0.97 -5.40
C LEU A 95 -6.41 -1.29 -6.51
N SER A 96 -7.01 -2.48 -6.49
CA SER A 96 -8.03 -2.88 -7.47
C SER A 96 -9.27 -2.00 -7.38
N GLN A 97 -9.72 -1.69 -6.17
CA GLN A 97 -10.83 -0.78 -5.96
C GLN A 97 -10.54 0.63 -6.50
N GLY A 98 -9.33 1.15 -6.26
CA GLY A 98 -8.91 2.45 -6.79
C GLY A 98 -8.88 2.47 -8.32
N VAL A 99 -8.36 1.41 -8.95
CA VAL A 99 -8.35 1.26 -10.41
C VAL A 99 -9.77 1.23 -10.98
N ALA A 100 -10.66 0.42 -10.41
CA ALA A 100 -12.05 0.34 -10.85
C ALA A 100 -12.77 1.69 -10.72
N SER A 101 -12.54 2.41 -9.62
CA SER A 101 -13.14 3.74 -9.39
C SER A 101 -12.67 4.77 -10.42
N LEU A 102 -11.39 4.70 -10.82
CA LEU A 102 -10.85 5.56 -11.87
C LEU A 102 -11.39 5.19 -13.26
N ASP A 103 -11.60 3.90 -13.52
CA ASP A 103 -12.24 3.45 -14.77
C ASP A 103 -13.67 3.95 -14.89
N ASP A 104 -14.44 3.86 -13.81
CA ASP A 104 -15.80 4.40 -13.75
C ASP A 104 -15.84 5.92 -13.97
N ALA A 105 -14.89 6.67 -13.40
CA ALA A 105 -14.78 8.11 -13.59
C ALA A 105 -14.44 8.48 -15.05
N MET A 106 -13.46 7.78 -15.65
CA MET A 106 -13.09 8.00 -17.05
C MET A 106 -14.25 7.68 -18.00
N ALA A 107 -15.01 6.60 -17.75
CA ALA A 107 -16.17 6.23 -18.56
C ALA A 107 -17.28 7.30 -18.55
N ARG A 108 -17.38 8.11 -17.48
CA ARG A 108 -18.33 9.22 -17.37
C ARG A 108 -17.85 10.53 -17.99
N THR A 109 -16.57 10.60 -18.36
CA THR A 109 -15.96 11.80 -18.96
C THR A 109 -16.02 11.78 -20.49
N VAL A 110 -16.36 10.63 -21.10
CA VAL A 110 -16.45 10.43 -22.55
C VAL A 110 -17.87 10.68 -23.05
#